data_AF-A0A914W5G7-F1
#
_entry.id   AF-A0A914W5G7-F1
#
_cell.length_a   1.000
_cell.length_b   1.000
_cell.length_c   1.000
_cell.angle_alpha   90.00
_cell.angle_beta   90.00
_cell.angle_gamma   90.00
#
_symmetry.space_group_name_H-M   'P 1'
#
loop_
_entity.id
_entity.type
_entity.pdbx_description
1 polymer ?
#
loop_
_entity_poly.entity_id
_entity_poly.type
_entity_poly.pdbx_seq_one_letter_code
_entity_poly.pdbx_strand_id
1 'polypeptide(L)'
;MEEFDRAKAAAKEVLLSQRRKKREENEQGTGLDKREIPDRQFEPIYAHCKCIGNASMECLRFESAPASDSDTCLCTYDKAQRTAWPCFRQSVWQDELCPVCRYVGYCDSPGSTGDAPTANWPCMCRTAQAADSEQSAESFCLGKPAEIKKLWIENQKWSSTTVRPTQPPEFVKAMGFAV
;
A
#
# COMPACT_ATOMS: atom_id res chain seq x y z
N MET A 1 14.93 15.36 -55.70
CA MET A 1 13.57 15.02 -55.22
C MET A 1 13.56 13.63 -54.56
N GLU A 2 14.25 12.63 -55.12
CA GLU A 2 14.30 11.26 -54.57
C GLU A 2 14.90 11.08 -53.16
N GLU A 3 15.82 11.95 -52.73
CA GLU A 3 16.44 11.84 -51.41
C GLU A 3 15.48 12.22 -50.28
N PHE A 4 14.64 13.22 -50.54
CA PHE A 4 13.59 13.68 -49.63
C PHE A 4 12.50 12.60 -49.45
N ASP A 5 12.15 11.90 -50.52
CA ASP A 5 11.19 10.80 -50.47
C ASP A 5 11.72 9.59 -49.71
N ARG A 6 13.03 9.29 -49.84
CA ARG A 6 13.71 8.27 -49.02
C ARG A 6 13.75 8.63 -47.54
N ALA A 7 14.05 9.88 -47.20
CA ALA A 7 14.04 10.35 -45.81
C ALA A 7 12.64 10.25 -45.18
N LYS A 8 11.59 10.56 -45.95
CA LYS A 8 10.19 10.45 -45.50
C LYS A 8 9.76 9.00 -45.29
N ALA A 9 10.20 8.08 -46.15
CA ALA A 9 9.95 6.64 -45.99
C ALA A 9 10.63 6.10 -44.72
N ALA A 10 11.90 6.45 -44.48
CA ALA A 10 12.64 6.04 -43.29
C ALA A 10 11.98 6.56 -41.99
N ALA A 11 11.54 7.82 -41.97
CA ALA A 11 10.85 8.40 -40.81
C ALA A 11 9.52 7.67 -40.50
N LYS A 12 8.78 7.26 -41.54
CA LYS A 12 7.52 6.52 -41.39
C LYS A 12 7.75 5.13 -40.78
N GLU A 13 8.80 4.43 -41.20
CA GLU A 13 9.17 3.11 -40.65
C GLU A 13 9.59 3.20 -39.18
N VAL A 14 10.37 4.24 -38.80
CA VAL A 14 10.74 4.48 -37.39
C VAL A 14 9.49 4.72 -36.53
N LEU A 15 8.53 5.51 -37.02
CA LEU A 15 7.30 5.82 -36.29
C LEU A 15 6.37 4.61 -36.14
N LEU A 16 6.32 3.74 -37.16
CA LEU A 16 5.60 2.46 -37.09
C LEU A 16 6.28 1.48 -36.12
N SER A 17 7.62 1.41 -36.12
CA SER A 17 8.39 0.61 -35.17
C SER A 17 8.20 1.08 -33.72
N GLN A 18 8.23 2.39 -33.48
CA GLN A 18 7.93 2.97 -32.16
C GLN A 18 6.50 2.68 -31.71
N ARG A 19 5.52 2.74 -32.62
CA ARG A 19 4.12 2.39 -32.32
C ARG A 19 3.95 0.91 -31.98
N ARG A 20 4.66 0.01 -32.66
CA ARG A 20 4.68 -1.42 -32.34
C ARG A 20 5.29 -1.66 -30.96
N LYS A 21 6.45 -1.06 -30.68
CA LYS A 21 7.12 -1.19 -29.37
C LYS A 21 6.27 -0.66 -28.22
N LYS A 22 5.60 0.48 -28.40
CA LYS A 22 4.66 1.04 -27.41
C LYS A 22 3.44 0.15 -27.20
N ARG A 23 2.99 -0.58 -28.22
CA ARG A 23 1.89 -1.55 -28.11
C ARG A 23 2.34 -2.81 -27.39
N GLU A 24 3.54 -3.30 -27.66
CA GLU A 24 4.15 -4.43 -26.95
C GLU A 24 4.41 -4.12 -25.47
N GLU A 25 4.90 -2.91 -25.14
CA GLU A 25 5.04 -2.45 -23.75
C GLU A 25 3.69 -2.32 -23.04
N ASN A 26 2.64 -1.89 -23.76
CA ASN A 26 1.29 -1.82 -23.22
C ASN A 26 0.64 -3.22 -23.08
N GLU A 27 0.93 -4.16 -23.97
CA GLU A 27 0.45 -5.55 -23.91
C GLU A 27 1.22 -6.38 -22.87
N GLN A 28 2.49 -6.09 -22.59
CA GLN A 28 3.24 -6.64 -21.44
C GLN A 28 2.87 -5.97 -20.10
N GLY A 29 2.18 -4.83 -20.13
CA GLY A 29 1.56 -4.19 -18.97
C GLY A 29 0.12 -4.63 -18.67
N THR A 30 -0.45 -5.55 -19.47
CA THR A 30 -1.86 -5.96 -19.34
C THR A 30 -2.00 -7.48 -19.40
N GLY A 31 -1.95 -8.15 -18.24
CA GLY A 31 -2.21 -9.60 -18.20
C GLY A 31 -2.07 -10.27 -16.84
N LEU A 32 -1.43 -9.62 -15.87
CA LEU A 32 -1.52 -10.00 -14.46
C LEU A 32 -2.26 -8.90 -13.71
N ASP A 33 -3.58 -8.92 -13.90
CA ASP A 33 -4.54 -8.55 -12.87
C ASP A 33 -4.20 -7.31 -12.03
N LYS A 34 -4.44 -6.14 -12.63
CA LYS A 34 -4.85 -4.90 -11.94
C LYS A 34 -6.24 -5.10 -11.32
N ARG A 35 -6.38 -6.17 -10.57
CA ARG A 35 -7.54 -6.54 -9.78
C ARG A 35 -7.40 -5.74 -8.48
N GLU A 36 -7.45 -4.42 -8.61
CA GLU A 36 -7.60 -3.52 -7.47
C GLU A 36 -8.99 -3.80 -6.91
N ILE A 37 -9.07 -4.52 -5.78
CA ILE A 37 -10.36 -4.65 -5.07
C ILE A 37 -10.66 -3.26 -4.51
N PRO A 38 -11.70 -2.57 -5.01
CA PRO A 38 -12.02 -1.25 -4.54
C PRO A 38 -12.50 -1.34 -3.10
N ASP A 39 -11.96 -0.46 -2.25
CA ASP A 39 -12.48 -0.17 -0.90
C ASP A 39 -12.51 -1.33 0.11
N ARG A 40 -11.44 -2.13 0.17
CA ARG A 40 -11.23 -3.08 1.28
C ARG A 40 -11.20 -2.34 2.62
N GLN A 41 -11.80 -2.89 3.67
CA GLN A 41 -11.73 -2.33 5.03
C GLN A 41 -10.32 -2.40 5.61
N PHE A 42 -9.62 -3.51 5.36
CA PHE A 42 -8.26 -3.75 5.83
C PHE A 42 -7.28 -3.68 4.66
N GLU A 43 -6.23 -2.86 4.81
CA GLU A 43 -5.16 -2.72 3.82
C GLU A 43 -3.78 -2.64 4.50
N PRO A 44 -2.70 -3.05 3.84
CA PRO A 44 -1.36 -2.80 4.35
C PRO A 44 -1.05 -1.30 4.31
N ILE A 45 -0.36 -0.80 5.35
CA ILE A 45 0.12 0.59 5.40
C ILE A 45 1.52 0.65 6.00
N TYR A 46 2.35 1.57 5.51
CA TYR A 46 3.62 1.91 6.14
C TYR A 46 3.38 2.83 7.34
N ALA A 47 3.99 2.52 8.47
CA ALA A 47 3.95 3.35 9.66
C ALA A 47 5.34 3.53 10.27
N HIS A 48 5.55 4.67 10.93
CA HIS A 48 6.70 4.86 11.79
C HIS A 48 6.55 3.98 13.02
N CYS A 49 7.55 3.17 13.33
CA CYS A 49 7.52 2.31 14.50
C CYS A 49 8.91 1.87 14.96
N LYS A 50 8.95 1.29 16.16
CA LYS A 50 10.14 0.68 16.75
C LYS A 50 9.86 -0.76 17.12
N CYS A 51 10.59 -1.68 16.49
CA CYS A 51 10.45 -3.12 16.69
C CYS A 51 11.53 -3.64 17.65
N ILE A 52 11.15 -3.99 18.87
CA ILE A 52 12.07 -4.50 19.90
C ILE A 52 11.97 -6.03 19.93
N GLY A 53 13.10 -6.74 19.90
CA GLY A 53 13.13 -8.19 19.96
C GLY A 53 13.18 -8.89 18.61
N ASN A 54 12.50 -10.04 18.50
CA ASN A 54 12.54 -10.91 17.33
C ASN A 54 11.66 -10.38 16.17
N ALA A 55 11.77 -11.01 15.00
CA ALA A 55 11.05 -10.58 13.80
C ALA A 55 9.52 -10.85 13.87
N SER A 56 9.10 -11.82 14.68
CA SER A 56 7.71 -12.21 14.89
C SER A 56 6.98 -11.34 15.93
N MET A 57 7.68 -10.48 16.66
CA MET A 57 7.11 -9.59 17.65
C MET A 57 6.48 -8.34 17.02
N GLU A 58 5.38 -7.89 17.62
CA GLU A 58 4.72 -6.65 17.25
C GLU A 58 5.61 -5.42 17.51
N CYS A 59 5.57 -4.47 16.59
CA CYS A 59 6.31 -3.21 16.67
C CYS A 59 5.44 -2.11 17.29
N LEU A 60 6.07 -1.22 18.07
CA LEU A 60 5.40 -0.07 18.66
C LEU A 60 5.28 1.06 17.63
N ARG A 61 4.05 1.40 17.24
CA ARG A 61 3.74 2.42 16.24
C ARG A 61 3.73 3.85 16.82
N PHE A 62 4.18 4.81 16.03
CA PHE A 62 4.08 6.25 16.29
C PHE A 62 3.23 6.96 15.21
N GLU A 63 2.75 8.16 15.51
CA GLU A 63 1.98 8.99 14.56
C GLU A 63 2.86 9.91 13.70
N SER A 64 4.09 10.17 14.15
CA SER A 64 5.05 11.01 13.44
C SER A 64 5.61 10.32 12.19
N ALA A 65 6.22 11.11 11.30
CA ALA A 65 7.02 10.56 10.22
C ALA A 65 8.29 9.87 10.78
N PRO A 66 8.74 8.76 10.18
CA PRO A 66 9.97 8.10 10.59
C PRO A 66 11.18 8.96 10.22
N ALA A 67 12.24 8.89 11.04
CA ALA A 67 13.50 9.58 10.78
C ALA A 67 14.33 8.89 9.69
N SER A 68 14.14 7.59 9.53
CA SER A 68 14.84 6.73 8.57
C SER A 68 13.93 5.64 8.02
N ASP A 69 14.26 5.09 6.86
CA ASP A 69 13.50 3.96 6.30
C ASP A 69 13.54 2.71 7.20
N SER A 70 14.60 2.55 8.01
CA SER A 70 14.71 1.49 9.02
C SER A 70 13.73 1.62 10.18
N ASP A 71 13.20 2.82 10.44
CA ASP A 71 12.17 3.07 11.45
C ASP A 71 10.74 2.90 10.88
N THR A 72 10.61 2.25 9.74
CA THR A 72 9.32 2.00 9.09
C THR A 72 8.94 0.52 9.19
N CYS A 73 7.72 0.23 9.62
CA CYS A 73 7.11 -1.10 9.55
C CYS A 73 5.87 -1.11 8.67
N LEU A 74 5.39 -2.32 8.40
CA LEU A 74 4.09 -2.53 7.79
C LEU A 74 3.08 -2.89 8.87
N CYS A 75 1.90 -2.30 8.78
CA CYS A 75 0.77 -2.59 9.67
C CYS A 75 -0.47 -2.97 8.87
N THR A 76 -1.39 -3.69 9.52
CA THR A 76 -2.76 -3.79 9.05
C THR A 76 -3.50 -2.49 9.39
N TYR A 77 -4.03 -1.80 8.39
CA TYR A 77 -4.81 -0.57 8.58
C TYR A 77 -6.30 -0.87 8.45
N ASP A 78 -7.05 -0.65 9.53
CA ASP A 78 -8.51 -0.61 9.49
C ASP A 78 -8.96 0.79 9.08
N LYS A 79 -9.50 0.92 7.86
CA LYS A 79 -9.99 2.20 7.34
C LYS A 79 -11.24 2.70 8.07
N ALA A 80 -12.06 1.81 8.61
CA ALA A 80 -13.28 2.19 9.33
C ALA A 80 -12.92 2.86 10.66
N GLN A 81 -11.95 2.29 11.37
CA GLN A 81 -11.48 2.81 12.67
C GLN A 81 -10.31 3.79 12.54
N ARG A 82 -9.70 3.88 11.37
CA ARG A 82 -8.47 4.66 11.07
C ARG A 82 -7.30 4.27 11.97
N THR A 83 -7.21 2.99 12.29
CA THR A 83 -6.19 2.45 13.21
C THR A 83 -5.29 1.49 12.46
N ALA A 84 -3.98 1.66 12.61
CA ALA A 84 -2.96 0.76 12.09
C ALA A 84 -2.44 -0.15 13.21
N TRP A 85 -2.91 -1.39 13.23
CA TRP A 85 -2.47 -2.46 14.16
C TRP A 85 -2.99 -3.83 13.65
N PRO A 86 -2.25 -4.94 13.83
CA PRO A 86 -0.90 -5.04 14.38
C PRO A 86 0.17 -4.60 13.37
N CYS A 87 1.35 -4.24 13.88
CA CYS A 87 2.50 -3.75 13.10
C CYS A 87 3.69 -4.69 13.23
N PHE A 88 4.39 -4.98 12.13
CA PHE A 88 5.55 -5.87 12.11
C PHE A 88 6.65 -5.37 11.18
N ARG A 89 7.89 -5.81 11.40
CA ARG A 89 9.03 -5.48 10.53
C ARG A 89 8.70 -5.78 9.07
N GLN A 90 9.10 -4.90 8.15
CA GLN A 90 8.85 -5.12 6.72
C GLN A 90 9.45 -6.45 6.22
N SER A 91 10.56 -6.88 6.81
CA SER A 91 11.27 -8.12 6.44
C SER A 91 10.47 -9.42 6.66
N VAL A 92 9.41 -9.41 7.46
CA VAL A 92 8.56 -10.61 7.65
C VAL A 92 7.38 -10.69 6.69
N TRP A 93 7.20 -9.66 5.87
CA TRP A 93 6.18 -9.62 4.83
C TRP A 93 6.78 -10.03 3.49
N GLN A 94 6.05 -10.88 2.78
CA GLN A 94 6.43 -11.36 1.46
C GLN A 94 5.31 -11.06 0.48
N ASP A 95 5.71 -10.67 -0.73
CA ASP A 95 4.79 -10.50 -1.85
C ASP A 95 4.47 -11.87 -2.43
N GLU A 96 3.19 -12.22 -2.41
CA GLU A 96 2.71 -13.53 -2.83
C GLU A 96 1.50 -13.38 -3.77
N LEU A 97 1.17 -14.46 -4.46
CA LEU A 97 -0.07 -14.57 -5.22
C LEU A 97 -1.04 -15.46 -4.45
N CYS A 98 -2.10 -14.84 -3.90
CA CYS A 98 -3.10 -15.55 -3.12
C CYS A 98 -4.21 -16.09 -4.03
N PRO A 99 -4.67 -17.34 -3.80
CA PRO A 99 -5.75 -17.96 -4.59
C PRO A 99 -7.10 -17.27 -4.39
N VAL A 100 -7.34 -16.75 -3.17
CA VAL A 100 -8.58 -16.11 -2.76
C VAL A 100 -8.27 -14.90 -1.89
N CYS A 101 -8.87 -13.76 -2.23
CA CYS A 101 -8.88 -12.55 -1.40
C CYS A 101 -10.32 -12.15 -1.10
N ARG A 102 -10.64 -12.00 0.19
CA ARG A 102 -11.96 -11.55 0.65
C ARG A 102 -12.11 -10.05 0.44
N TYR A 103 -13.35 -9.61 0.25
CA TYR A 103 -13.70 -8.20 0.06
C TYR A 103 -13.28 -7.31 1.23
N VAL A 104 -13.26 -7.84 2.45
CA VAL A 104 -12.83 -7.11 3.65
C VAL A 104 -11.33 -6.76 3.64
N GLY A 105 -10.51 -7.50 2.89
CA GLY A 105 -9.09 -7.20 2.70
C GLY A 105 -8.14 -8.37 2.97
N TYR A 106 -8.53 -9.33 3.80
CA TYR A 106 -7.77 -10.54 4.09
C TYR A 106 -7.76 -11.52 2.91
N CYS A 107 -6.66 -12.23 2.73
CA CYS A 107 -6.50 -13.26 1.72
C CYS A 107 -6.09 -14.58 2.35
N ASP A 108 -6.51 -15.68 1.72
CA ASP A 108 -6.13 -17.02 2.14
C ASP A 108 -4.70 -17.31 1.63
N SER A 109 -3.87 -17.91 2.49
CA SER A 109 -2.46 -18.17 2.14
C SER A 109 -2.34 -19.25 1.08
N PRO A 110 -1.35 -19.16 0.17
CA PRO A 110 -1.11 -20.20 -0.83
C PRO A 110 -0.78 -21.53 -0.12
N GLY A 111 -1.66 -22.52 -0.27
CA GLY A 111 -1.53 -23.85 0.37
C GLY A 111 -2.50 -24.13 1.52
N SER A 112 -3.30 -23.15 1.96
CA SER A 112 -4.33 -23.36 3.00
C SER A 112 -5.63 -23.98 2.48
N THR A 113 -5.90 -23.87 1.18
CA THR A 113 -7.14 -24.34 0.54
C THR A 113 -6.80 -25.35 -0.54
N GLY A 114 -7.43 -26.53 -0.47
CA GLY A 114 -7.33 -27.58 -1.51
C GLY A 114 -8.14 -27.28 -2.78
N ASP A 115 -8.73 -26.09 -2.84
CA ASP A 115 -9.52 -25.63 -3.98
C ASP A 115 -8.61 -25.03 -5.05
N ALA A 116 -8.87 -25.37 -6.30
CA ALA A 116 -8.13 -24.84 -7.44
C ALA A 116 -8.14 -23.29 -7.41
N PRO A 117 -7.00 -22.63 -7.72
CA PRO A 117 -6.90 -21.18 -7.68
C PRO A 117 -7.94 -20.59 -8.64
N THR A 118 -8.98 -19.96 -8.08
CA THR A 118 -10.02 -19.29 -8.87
C THR A 118 -9.45 -18.01 -9.49
N ALA A 119 -8.36 -17.49 -8.92
CA ALA A 119 -7.69 -16.26 -9.33
C ALA A 119 -6.33 -16.11 -8.65
N ASN A 120 -5.36 -15.48 -9.31
CA ASN A 120 -4.07 -15.12 -8.70
C ASN A 120 -4.10 -13.65 -8.27
N TRP A 121 -4.46 -13.37 -7.02
CA TRP A 121 -4.54 -12.01 -6.50
C TRP A 121 -3.21 -11.58 -5.87
N PRO A 122 -2.71 -10.35 -6.14
CA PRO A 122 -1.53 -9.84 -5.46
C PRO A 122 -1.84 -9.64 -3.97
N CYS A 123 -1.03 -10.25 -3.11
CA CYS A 123 -1.17 -10.16 -1.66
C CYS A 123 0.19 -9.99 -0.96
N MET A 124 0.13 -9.45 0.26
CA MET A 124 1.25 -9.38 1.19
C MET A 124 0.97 -10.33 2.36
N CYS A 125 1.82 -11.35 2.50
CA CYS A 125 1.69 -12.37 3.51
C CYS A 125 2.76 -12.20 4.59
N ARG A 126 2.36 -12.25 5.85
CA ARG A 126 3.27 -12.35 6.98
C ARG A 126 3.56 -13.83 7.24
N THR A 127 4.82 -14.25 7.12
CA THR A 127 5.21 -15.60 7.51
C THR A 127 5.37 -15.70 9.01
N ALA A 128 4.71 -16.67 9.64
CA ALA A 128 5.03 -17.06 10.99
C ALA A 128 6.44 -17.67 11.04
N GLN A 129 7.41 -16.96 11.59
CA GLN A 129 8.66 -17.63 11.95
C GLN A 129 8.37 -18.44 13.21
N ALA A 130 8.60 -19.75 13.14
CA ALA A 130 8.40 -20.71 14.22
C ALA A 130 9.22 -20.29 15.44
N ALA A 131 8.64 -19.42 16.27
CA ALA A 131 9.08 -19.20 17.63
C ALA A 131 8.39 -20.30 18.44
N ASP A 132 9.21 -21.22 18.92
CA ASP A 132 9.20 -22.07 20.12
C ASP A 132 8.22 -21.72 21.27
N SER A 133 6.99 -21.32 20.97
CA SER A 133 5.94 -20.97 21.93
C SER A 133 4.58 -21.40 21.38
N GLU A 134 3.82 -22.13 22.20
CA GLU A 134 2.54 -22.80 21.89
C GLU A 134 1.37 -21.86 21.53
N GLN A 135 1.63 -20.59 21.23
CA GLN A 135 0.75 -19.75 20.42
C GLN A 135 1.38 -19.61 19.04
N SER A 136 1.07 -20.56 18.17
CA SER A 136 1.40 -20.51 16.74
C SER A 136 0.96 -19.16 16.17
N ALA A 137 1.91 -18.27 15.91
CA ALA A 137 1.63 -17.10 15.08
C ALA A 137 1.05 -17.65 13.77
N GLU A 138 -0.20 -17.34 13.45
CA GLU A 138 -0.80 -17.81 12.21
C GLU A 138 -0.26 -16.93 11.07
N SER A 139 0.21 -17.56 9.99
CA SER A 139 0.56 -16.83 8.78
C SER A 139 -0.72 -16.23 8.20
N PHE A 140 -0.76 -14.92 7.97
CA PHE A 140 -1.93 -14.25 7.42
C PHE A 140 -1.54 -13.35 6.26
N CYS A 141 -2.47 -13.15 5.34
CA CYS A 141 -2.24 -12.36 4.13
C CYS A 141 -3.27 -11.24 3.99
N LEU A 142 -2.81 -10.12 3.44
CA LEU A 142 -3.64 -8.97 3.06
C LEU A 142 -3.53 -8.77 1.56
N GLY A 143 -4.57 -8.27 0.91
CA GLY A 143 -4.42 -7.88 -0.49
C GLY A 143 -3.45 -6.72 -0.65
N LYS A 144 -2.58 -6.84 -1.64
CA LYS A 144 -1.60 -5.81 -1.94
C LYS A 144 -2.22 -4.77 -2.87
N PRO A 145 -2.31 -3.49 -2.45
CA PRO A 145 -2.69 -2.41 -3.36
C PRO A 145 -1.56 -2.13 -4.36
N ALA A 146 -1.86 -1.40 -5.44
CA ALA A 146 -0.83 -0.97 -6.39
C ALA A 146 0.28 -0.15 -5.72
N GLU A 147 -0.10 0.66 -4.72
CA GLU A 147 0.82 1.42 -3.88
C GLU A 147 0.36 1.34 -2.41
N ILE A 148 1.30 1.03 -1.52
CA ILE A 148 1.06 0.97 -0.08
C ILE A 148 1.19 2.39 0.48
N LYS A 149 0.13 2.87 1.14
CA LYS A 149 0.09 4.22 1.69
C LYS A 149 1.03 4.37 2.89
N LYS A 150 1.32 5.61 3.24
CA LYS A 150 2.10 5.99 4.43
C LYS A 150 1.18 6.65 5.46
N LEU A 151 1.11 6.08 6.66
CA LEU A 151 0.17 6.51 7.71
C LEU A 151 0.37 7.97 8.11
N TRP A 152 1.63 8.43 8.22
CA TRP A 152 1.92 9.82 8.59
C TRP A 152 1.49 10.84 7.53
N ILE A 153 1.35 10.43 6.26
CA ILE A 153 0.78 11.27 5.20
C ILE A 153 -0.75 11.27 5.33
N GLU A 154 -1.35 10.11 5.59
CA GLU A 154 -2.81 9.99 5.72
C GLU A 154 -3.34 10.78 6.93
N ASN A 155 -2.63 10.72 8.06
CA ASN A 155 -2.96 11.50 9.26
C ASN A 155 -2.93 13.01 8.98
N GLN A 156 -1.94 13.52 8.23
CA GLN A 156 -1.86 14.94 7.89
C GLN A 156 -3.04 15.42 7.04
N LYS A 157 -3.46 14.63 6.04
CA LYS A 157 -4.63 14.97 5.21
C LYS A 157 -5.88 15.14 6.07
N TRP A 158 -6.10 14.24 7.02
CA TRP A 158 -7.24 14.33 7.92
C TRP A 158 -7.12 15.51 8.90
N SER A 159 -5.96 15.71 9.53
CA SER A 159 -5.74 16.83 10.44
C SER A 159 -5.98 18.19 9.76
N SER A 160 -5.65 18.32 8.47
CA SER A 160 -5.94 19.53 7.69
C SER A 160 -7.44 19.74 7.41
N THR A 161 -8.25 18.68 7.44
CA THR A 161 -9.70 18.75 7.20
C THR A 161 -10.47 19.21 8.44
N THR A 162 -9.90 19.08 9.65
CA THR A 162 -10.56 19.43 10.92
C THR A 162 -10.35 20.88 11.36
N VAL A 163 -9.50 21.68 10.70
CA VAL A 163 -9.29 23.10 11.03
C VAL A 163 -9.97 24.02 10.03
N ARG A 164 -11.31 24.05 10.03
CA ARG A 164 -12.05 25.29 9.79
C ARG A 164 -12.48 25.81 11.15
N PRO A 165 -11.85 26.86 11.70
CA PRO A 165 -12.40 27.54 12.85
C PRO A 165 -13.68 28.23 12.37
N THR A 166 -14.83 27.63 12.64
CA THR A 166 -16.09 28.37 12.68
C THR A 166 -16.10 29.15 13.99
N GLN A 167 -15.16 30.08 14.17
CA GLN A 167 -15.27 31.09 15.22
C GLN A 167 -15.99 32.30 14.62
N PRO A 168 -17.20 32.65 15.08
CA PRO A 168 -17.81 33.91 14.72
C PRO A 168 -16.91 35.07 15.22
N PRO A 169 -16.82 36.19 14.48
CA PRO A 169 -15.90 37.30 14.75
C PRO A 169 -16.10 38.06 16.08
N GLU A 170 -16.98 37.60 16.97
CA GLU A 170 -17.34 38.28 18.23
C GLU A 170 -16.53 37.83 19.46
N PHE A 171 -15.60 36.86 19.37
CA PHE A 171 -14.83 36.43 20.55
C PHE A 171 -13.58 37.29 20.82
N VAL A 172 -13.08 38.05 19.84
CA VAL A 172 -11.85 38.86 20.00
C VAL A 172 -12.08 40.13 20.85
N LYS A 173 -13.34 40.50 21.13
CA LYS A 173 -13.67 41.71 21.90
C LYS A 173 -13.77 41.50 23.42
N ALA A 174 -13.68 40.25 23.91
CA ALA A 174 -13.90 39.93 25.33
C ALA A 174 -12.63 39.74 26.17
N MET A 175 -11.43 39.76 25.58
CA MET A 175 -10.17 39.66 26.33
C MET A 175 -9.39 40.96 26.27
N GLY A 176 -9.85 41.96 27.04
CA GLY A 176 -9.24 43.28 27.17
C GLY A 176 -7.78 43.22 27.61
N PHE A 177 -6.86 43.12 26.65
CA PHE A 177 -5.45 43.41 26.83
C PHE A 177 -5.25 44.92 26.71
N ALA A 178 -5.15 45.57 27.87
CA ALA A 178 -4.60 46.91 27.99
C ALA A 178 -3.11 46.90 27.61
N VAL A 179 -2.68 47.92 26.87
CA VAL A 179 -1.30 48.41 26.86
C VAL A 179 -1.34 49.81 27.47
#